data_AF-A0A7W0WZ37-F1
#
_entry.id   AF-A0A7W0WZ37-F1
#
_cell.length_a   1.000
_cell.length_b   1.000
_cell.length_c   1.000
_cell.angle_alpha   90.00
_cell.angle_beta   90.00
_cell.angle_gamma   90.00
#
_symmetry.space_group_name_H-M   'P 1'
#
loop_
_entity.id
_entity.type
_entity.pdbx_description
1 polymer ?
#
loop_
_entity_poly.entity_id
_entity_poly.type
_entity_poly.pdbx_seq_one_letter_code
_entity_poly.pdbx_strand_id
1 'polypeptide(L)'
;MSITISVLVQTRASRPKFGPRYDGRVKVAVTSPPVDGEANLAVIDFLSKTFGVARSDVTIVSGLTGRRKTIRLVNVTYEQIENKLA
;
A
#
# COMPACT_ATOMS: atom_id res chain seq x y z
N MET A 1 -1.41 -3.75 -17.88
CA MET A 1 -0.06 -3.35 -17.38
C MET A 1 -0.08 -3.46 -15.86
N SER A 2 1.02 -3.86 -15.22
CA SER A 2 1.09 -3.92 -13.74
C SER A 2 2.42 -3.36 -13.23
N ILE A 3 2.38 -2.64 -12.11
CA ILE A 3 3.53 -2.02 -11.45
C ILE A 3 3.67 -2.62 -10.05
N THR A 4 4.91 -2.83 -9.62
CA THR A 4 5.21 -3.33 -8.27
C THR A 4 5.91 -2.25 -7.47
N ILE A 5 5.39 -1.97 -6.27
CA ILE A 5 5.95 -1.00 -5.33
C ILE A 5 6.32 -1.67 -4.01
N SER A 6 7.39 -1.19 -3.39
CA SER A 6 7.77 -1.59 -2.04
C SER A 6 7.26 -0.57 -1.04
N VAL A 7 6.48 -1.03 -0.06
CA VAL A 7 5.87 -0.18 0.96
C VAL A 7 6.29 -0.59 2.36
N LEU A 8 6.35 0.39 3.25
CA LEU A 8 6.52 0.22 4.68
C LEU A 8 5.20 0.55 5.37
N VAL A 9 4.49 -0.47 5.82
CA VAL A 9 3.21 -0.36 6.51
C VAL A 9 3.44 0.09 7.94
N GLN A 10 2.83 1.21 8.32
CA GLN A 10 2.72 1.67 9.69
C GLN A 10 1.28 1.49 10.16
N THR A 11 1.08 0.57 11.10
CA THR A 11 -0.23 0.33 11.72
C THR A 11 -0.52 1.33 12.84
N ARG A 12 -1.77 1.35 13.32
CA ARG A 12 -2.24 2.25 14.40
C ARG A 12 -2.07 3.73 14.08
N ALA A 13 -2.18 4.10 12.81
CA ALA A 13 -2.25 5.50 12.42
C ALA A 13 -3.63 6.08 12.74
N SER A 14 -3.72 7.38 13.00
CA SER A 14 -5.02 8.04 13.19
C SER A 14 -5.88 8.02 11.93
N ARG A 15 -5.25 8.04 10.75
CA ARG A 15 -5.91 7.99 9.43
C ARG A 15 -5.01 7.27 8.41
N PRO A 16 -5.59 6.61 7.39
CA PRO A 16 -4.83 6.06 6.28
C PRO A 16 -4.16 7.18 5.46
N LYS A 17 -2.86 7.08 5.19
CA LYS A 17 -2.14 8.06 4.38
C LYS A 17 -0.82 7.53 3.84
N PHE A 18 -0.36 8.10 2.73
CA PHE A 18 1.06 8.00 2.36
C PHE A 18 1.90 8.85 3.30
N GLY A 19 3.07 8.34 3.64
CA GLY A 19 4.09 9.02 4.40
C GLY A 19 5.37 9.15 3.58
N PRO A 20 6.44 9.71 4.18
CA PRO A 20 7.69 9.93 3.49
C PRO A 20 8.29 8.62 3.00
N ARG A 21 9.04 8.68 1.89
CA ARG A 21 9.86 7.56 1.44
C ARG A 21 10.96 7.30 2.48
N TYR A 22 11.14 6.05 2.85
CA TYR A 22 12.16 5.60 3.80
C TYR A 22 12.85 4.37 3.22
N ASP A 23 14.18 4.43 3.08
CA ASP A 23 14.98 3.28 2.61
C ASP A 23 14.49 2.74 1.25
N GLY A 24 14.20 3.64 0.30
CA GLY A 24 13.67 3.28 -1.02
C GLY A 24 12.23 2.74 -1.02
N ARG A 25 11.52 2.78 0.11
CA ARG A 25 10.12 2.31 0.23
C ARG A 25 9.18 3.45 0.55
N VAL A 26 7.96 3.37 0.05
CA VAL A 26 6.89 4.31 0.40
C VAL A 26 6.30 3.92 1.75
N LYS A 27 6.24 4.85 2.70
CA LYS A 27 5.53 4.58 3.94
C LYS A 27 4.02 4.66 3.71
N VAL A 28 3.28 3.65 4.15
CA VAL A 28 1.81 3.60 4.09
C VAL A 28 1.29 3.43 5.51
N ALA A 29 0.65 4.47 6.03
CA ALA A 29 0.04 4.45 7.34
C ALA A 29 -1.39 3.91 7.21
N VAL A 30 -1.78 2.96 8.06
CA VAL A 30 -3.13 2.40 8.15
C VAL A 30 -3.61 2.41 9.60
N THR A 31 -4.92 2.52 9.78
CA THR A 31 -5.57 2.56 11.10
C THR A 31 -5.62 1.18 11.75
N SER A 32 -5.71 0.12 10.94
CA SER A 32 -5.87 -1.25 11.41
C SER A 32 -4.71 -1.72 12.30
N PRO A 33 -5.00 -2.60 13.27
CA PRO A 33 -3.98 -3.19 14.12
C PRO A 33 -3.03 -4.09 13.31
N PRO A 34 -1.82 -4.38 13.81
CA PRO A 34 -0.86 -5.29 13.18
C PRO A 34 -1.25 -6.76 13.37
N VAL A 35 -2.54 -7.07 13.35
CA VAL A 35 -3.04 -8.44 13.31
C VAL A 35 -2.99 -8.89 11.85
N ASP A 36 -2.36 -10.03 11.62
CA ASP A 36 -2.22 -10.58 10.27
C ASP A 36 -3.59 -10.73 9.62
N GLY A 37 -3.73 -10.20 8.39
CA GLY A 37 -5.01 -10.12 7.68
C GLY A 37 -5.65 -8.73 7.71
N GLU A 38 -5.87 -8.13 8.88
CA GLU A 38 -6.54 -6.82 8.96
C GLU A 38 -5.68 -5.70 8.37
N ALA A 39 -4.38 -5.70 8.68
CA ALA A 39 -3.44 -4.75 8.07
C ALA A 39 -3.29 -4.97 6.55
N ASN A 40 -3.45 -6.20 6.06
CA ASN A 40 -3.42 -6.49 4.62
C ASN A 40 -4.63 -5.90 3.93
N LEU A 41 -5.82 -6.17 4.46
CA LEU A 41 -7.08 -5.64 3.94
C LEU A 41 -7.12 -4.11 3.95
N ALA A 42 -6.64 -3.49 5.03
CA ALA A 42 -6.59 -2.03 5.14
C ALA A 42 -5.67 -1.39 4.10
N VAL A 43 -4.51 -2.01 3.82
CA VAL A 43 -3.60 -1.54 2.78
C VAL A 43 -4.22 -1.73 1.39
N ILE A 44 -4.83 -2.88 1.13
CA ILE A 44 -5.52 -3.14 -0.14
C ILE A 44 -6.63 -2.11 -0.36
N ASP A 45 -7.48 -1.88 0.65
CA ASP A 45 -8.60 -0.94 0.57
C ASP A 45 -8.12 0.52 0.43
N PHE A 46 -7.04 0.90 1.12
CA PHE A 46 -6.44 2.22 0.99
C PHE A 46 -5.91 2.46 -0.41
N LEU A 47 -5.17 1.50 -0.97
CA LEU A 47 -4.58 1.64 -2.31
C LEU A 47 -5.65 1.59 -3.40
N SER A 48 -6.63 0.69 -3.28
CA SER A 48 -7.74 0.61 -4.24
C SER A 48 -8.52 1.92 -4.29
N LYS A 49 -8.83 2.52 -3.14
CA LYS A 49 -9.52 3.82 -3.05
C LYS A 49 -8.66 4.97 -3.56
N THR A 50 -7.36 4.95 -3.29
CA THR A 50 -6.44 6.01 -3.74
C THR A 50 -6.33 6.04 -5.26
N PHE A 51 -6.16 4.88 -5.89
CA PHE A 51 -5.91 4.75 -7.32
C PHE A 51 -7.19 4.52 -8.13
N GLY A 52 -8.33 4.32 -7.48
CA GLY A 52 -9.61 4.08 -8.15
C GLY A 52 -9.67 2.73 -8.89
N VAL A 53 -8.94 1.73 -8.40
CA VAL A 53 -8.86 0.39 -9.00
C VAL A 53 -9.61 -0.65 -8.17
N ALA A 54 -9.91 -1.81 -8.77
CA ALA A 54 -10.53 -2.91 -8.05
C ALA A 54 -9.60 -3.46 -6.96
N ARG A 55 -10.16 -4.00 -5.87
CA ARG A 55 -9.37 -4.67 -4.83
C ARG A 55 -8.58 -5.86 -5.38
N SER A 56 -9.11 -6.56 -6.38
CA SER A 56 -8.43 -7.64 -7.11
C SER A 56 -7.16 -7.17 -7.82
N ASP A 57 -7.10 -5.89 -8.19
CA ASP A 57 -5.96 -5.29 -8.89
C ASP A 57 -4.83 -4.90 -7.92
N VAL A 58 -5.06 -5.02 -6.61
CA VAL A 58 -4.09 -4.74 -5.56
C VAL A 58 -3.72 -6.04 -4.84
N THR A 59 -2.52 -6.54 -5.10
CA THR A 59 -2.05 -7.82 -4.53
C THR A 59 -0.77 -7.62 -3.73
N ILE A 60 -0.73 -8.18 -2.51
CA ILE A 60 0.50 -8.25 -1.72
C ILE A 60 1.30 -9.46 -2.21
N VAL A 61 2.44 -9.20 -2.85
CA VAL A 61 3.33 -10.24 -3.41
C VAL A 61 4.28 -10.79 -2.35
N SER A 62 4.68 -9.97 -1.38
CA SER A 62 5.58 -10.38 -0.31
C SER A 62 5.38 -9.56 0.97
N GLY A 63 5.85 -10.10 2.09
CA GLY A 63 5.83 -9.42 3.38
C GLY A 63 4.50 -9.51 4.13
N LEU A 64 3.73 -10.58 3.92
CA LEU A 64 2.43 -10.77 4.58
C LEU A 64 2.54 -10.63 6.11
N THR A 65 3.53 -11.29 6.71
CA THR A 65 3.79 -11.32 8.16
C THR A 65 4.57 -10.12 8.69
N GLY A 66 4.93 -9.16 7.84
CA GLY A 66 5.85 -8.08 8.17
C GLY A 66 5.31 -6.68 7.86
N ARG A 67 5.93 -5.67 8.45
CA ARG A 67 5.66 -4.25 8.10
C ARG A 67 6.21 -3.84 6.74
N ARG A 68 7.16 -4.59 6.18
CA ARG A 68 7.72 -4.32 4.84
C ARG A 68 7.00 -5.20 3.85
N LYS A 69 6.27 -4.61 2.90
CA LYS A 69 5.44 -5.33 1.94
C LYS A 69 5.80 -4.94 0.52
N THR A 70 5.71 -5.89 -0.40
CA THR A 70 5.77 -5.62 -1.83
C THR A 70 4.37 -5.78 -2.40
N ILE A 71 3.87 -4.74 -3.06
CA ILE A 71 2.51 -4.67 -3.55
C ILE A 71 2.54 -4.50 -5.06
N ARG A 72 1.81 -5.36 -5.74
CA ARG A 72 1.55 -5.28 -7.17
C ARG A 72 0.21 -4.58 -7.38
N LEU A 73 0.24 -3.55 -8.21
CA LEU A 73 -0.90 -2.78 -8.68
C LEU A 73 -1.10 -3.07 -10.16
N VAL A 74 -2.29 -3.52 -10.53
CA VAL A 74 -2.72 -3.73 -11.92
C VAL A 74 -3.57 -2.55 -12.34
N ASN A 75 -3.52 -2.18 -13.62
CA ASN A 75 -4.27 -1.04 -14.18
C ASN A 75 -3.93 0.34 -13.56
N VAL A 76 -2.75 0.46 -12.95
CA VAL A 76 -2.21 1.72 -12.42
C VAL A 76 -0.99 2.13 -13.24
N THR A 77 -0.89 3.42 -13.58
CA THR A 77 0.26 3.99 -14.29
C THR A 77 1.31 4.54 -13.32
N TYR A 78 2.55 4.67 -13.79
CA TYR A 78 3.64 5.23 -12.99
C TYR A 78 3.35 6.69 -12.60
N GLU A 79 2.75 7.46 -13.49
CA GLU A 79 2.35 8.84 -13.25
C GLU A 79 1.30 8.97 -12.14
N GLN A 80 0.30 8.08 -12.11
CA GLN A 80 -0.67 8.04 -11.00
C GLN A 80 0.01 7.76 -9.66
N ILE A 81 1.01 6.88 -9.64
CA ILE A 81 1.79 6.56 -8.45
C ILE A 81 2.58 7.79 -8.00
N GLU A 82 3.38 8.40 -8.89
CA GLU A 82 4.15 9.59 -8.55
C GLU A 82 3.27 10.74 -8.06
N ASN A 83 2.13 11.01 -8.71
CA ASN A 83 1.19 12.06 -8.29
C ASN A 83 0.59 11.84 -6.89
N LYS A 84 0.53 10.60 -6.40
CA LYS A 84 0.04 10.28 -5.05
C LYS A 84 1.17 10.19 -4.02
N LEU A 85 2.41 10.11 -4.48
CA LEU A 85 3.62 10.02 -3.64
C LEU A 85 4.37 11.35 -3.52
N ALA A 86 4.16 12.28 -4.45
CA ALA A 86 4.64 13.66 -4.42
C ALA A 86 3.84 14.51 -3.42
#